data_AF-A6VYH4-F1
#
_entry.id   AF-A6VYH4-F1
#
_cell.length_a   1.000
_cell.length_b   1.000
_cell.length_c   1.000
_cell.angle_alpha   90.00
_cell.angle_beta   90.00
_cell.angle_gamma   90.00
#
_symmetry.space_group_name_H-M   'P 1'
#
loop_
_entity.id
_entity.type
_entity.pdbx_description
1 polymer ?
#
loop_
_entity_poly.entity_id
_entity_poly.type
_entity_poly.pdbx_seq_one_letter_code
_entity_poly.pdbx_strand_id
1 'polypeptide(L)'
;MDDESYRLLLSDMFAKRSAKDLTEAEQGELLERFKQLGFVPKKPQSKATNKTPTWGKRPNPKVSREPLMGKIEALLADNNLPWVYANGIAKQIFKVEKVD
;
A
#
# COMPACT_ATOMS: atom_id res chain seq x y z
N MET A 1 -10.76 -22.01 9.88
CA MET A 1 -10.84 -22.04 11.34
C MET A 1 -12.26 -21.70 11.70
N ASP A 2 -12.89 -22.48 12.57
CA ASP A 2 -14.23 -22.20 13.05
C ASP A 2 -14.20 -21.09 14.13
N ASP A 3 -15.26 -20.31 14.22
CA ASP A 3 -15.38 -19.17 15.15
C ASP A 3 -15.37 -19.63 16.62
N GLU A 4 -15.92 -20.81 16.92
CA GLU A 4 -15.87 -21.39 18.26
C GLU A 4 -14.45 -21.81 18.64
N SER A 5 -13.73 -22.42 17.69
CA SER A 5 -12.31 -22.78 17.88
C SER A 5 -11.43 -21.54 18.08
N TYR A 6 -11.76 -20.42 17.43
CA TYR A 6 -11.05 -19.15 17.60
C TYR A 6 -11.28 -18.55 18.99
N ARG A 7 -12.53 -18.56 19.47
CA ARG A 7 -12.83 -18.07 20.83
C ARG A 7 -12.22 -18.94 21.92
N LEU A 8 -12.18 -20.26 21.73
CA LEU A 8 -11.49 -21.18 22.64
C LEU A 8 -10.00 -20.86 22.74
N LEU A 9 -9.33 -20.64 21.60
CA LEU A 9 -7.92 -20.26 21.55
C LEU A 9 -7.66 -18.94 22.29
N LEU A 10 -8.51 -17.93 22.11
CA LEU A 10 -8.40 -16.66 22.84
C LEU A 10 -8.64 -16.83 24.35
N SER A 11 -9.59 -17.69 24.74
CA SER A 11 -9.88 -17.93 26.16
C SER A 11 -8.77 -18.73 26.85
N ASP A 12 -8.13 -19.66 26.16
CA ASP A 12 -7.02 -20.46 26.67
C ASP A 12 -5.75 -19.62 26.87
N MET A 13 -5.40 -18.78 25.88
CA MET A 13 -4.17 -18.00 25.93
C MET A 13 -4.29 -16.71 26.76
N PHE A 14 -5.44 -16.04 26.72
CA PHE A 14 -5.58 -14.68 27.26
C PHE A 14 -6.77 -14.51 28.21
N ALA A 15 -7.51 -15.59 28.53
CA ALA A 15 -8.77 -15.54 29.30
C ALA A 15 -9.81 -14.56 28.70
N LYS A 16 -9.70 -14.23 27.42
CA LYS A 16 -10.54 -13.26 26.70
C LYS A 16 -11.34 -13.96 25.62
N ARG A 17 -12.55 -13.47 25.34
CA ARG A 17 -13.44 -14.06 24.32
C ARG A 17 -13.47 -13.29 23.01
N SER A 18 -12.78 -12.15 22.94
CA SER A 18 -12.76 -11.26 21.77
C SER A 18 -11.37 -10.69 21.52
N ALA A 19 -11.00 -10.63 20.25
CA ALA A 19 -9.76 -9.97 19.80
C ALA A 19 -9.74 -8.46 20.09
N LYS A 20 -10.92 -7.86 20.29
CA LYS A 20 -11.04 -6.43 20.64
C LYS A 20 -10.47 -6.11 22.03
N ASP A 21 -10.49 -7.10 22.93
CA ASP A 21 -10.07 -6.91 24.32
C ASP A 21 -8.58 -7.20 24.51
N LEU A 22 -7.85 -7.57 23.45
CA LEU A 22 -6.42 -7.83 23.49
C LEU A 22 -5.62 -6.52 23.46
N THR A 23 -4.64 -6.44 24.35
CA THR A 23 -3.57 -5.44 24.36
C THR A 23 -2.61 -5.67 23.20
N GLU A 24 -1.83 -4.66 22.85
CA GLU A 24 -0.87 -4.73 21.73
C GLU A 24 0.17 -5.86 21.92
N ALA A 25 0.60 -6.11 23.16
CA ALA A 25 1.50 -7.22 23.48
C ALA A 25 0.85 -8.59 23.21
N GLU A 26 -0.38 -8.80 23.68
CA GLU A 26 -1.12 -10.05 23.48
C GLU A 26 -1.45 -10.28 21.99
N GLN A 27 -1.69 -9.22 21.22
CA GLN A 27 -1.88 -9.32 19.76
C GLN A 27 -0.61 -9.86 19.07
N GLY A 28 0.57 -9.42 19.52
CA GLY A 28 1.86 -9.92 19.04
C GLY A 28 2.04 -11.41 19.32
N GLU A 29 1.77 -11.85 20.55
CA GLU A 29 1.85 -13.26 20.96
C GLU A 29 0.85 -14.15 20.19
N LEU A 30 -0.37 -13.65 19.98
CA LEU A 30 -1.38 -14.32 19.17
C LEU A 30 -0.89 -14.52 17.72
N LEU A 31 -0.29 -13.49 17.12
CA LEU A 31 0.29 -13.57 15.78
C LEU A 31 1.45 -14.57 15.71
N GLU A 32 2.28 -14.66 16.74
CA GLU A 32 3.37 -15.64 16.82
C GLU A 32 2.83 -17.07 16.90
N ARG A 33 1.81 -17.32 17.74
CA ARG A 33 1.12 -18.61 17.78
C ARG A 33 0.52 -18.99 16.43
N PHE A 34 -0.10 -18.03 15.73
CA PHE A 34 -0.61 -18.27 14.39
C PHE A 34 0.50 -18.65 13.42
N LYS A 35 1.65 -17.96 13.45
CA LYS A 35 2.81 -18.31 12.60
C LYS A 35 3.31 -19.73 12.88
N GLN A 36 3.38 -20.14 14.15
CA GLN A 36 3.76 -21.52 14.53
C GLN A 36 2.77 -22.56 13.98
N LEU A 37 1.47 -22.24 13.95
CA LEU A 37 0.43 -23.07 13.34
C LEU A 37 0.45 -23.05 11.80
N GLY A 38 1.42 -22.37 11.18
CA GLY A 38 1.59 -22.30 9.73
C GLY A 38 0.87 -21.13 9.06
N PHE A 39 0.37 -20.14 9.83
CA PHE A 39 -0.15 -18.91 9.25
C PHE A 39 0.97 -18.12 8.57
N VAL A 40 0.91 -18.02 7.25
CA VAL A 40 1.76 -17.13 6.49
C VAL A 40 1.07 -15.77 6.40
N PRO A 41 1.56 -14.73 7.11
CA PRO A 41 0.98 -13.40 6.97
C PRO A 41 1.13 -13.00 5.50
N LYS A 42 0.00 -12.67 4.85
CA LYS A 42 0.06 -12.01 3.55
C LYS A 42 0.95 -10.80 3.73
N LYS A 43 2.02 -10.72 2.93
CA LYS A 43 2.89 -9.53 2.92
C LYS A 43 1.96 -8.33 2.92
N PRO A 44 2.14 -7.34 3.82
CA PRO A 44 1.37 -6.12 3.70
C PRO A 44 1.52 -5.70 2.24
N GLN A 45 0.41 -5.55 1.52
CA GLN A 45 0.46 -4.88 0.22
C GLN A 45 1.06 -3.53 0.55
N SER A 46 2.36 -3.41 0.26
CA SER A 46 3.21 -2.41 0.86
C SER A 46 2.54 -1.07 0.63
N LYS A 47 2.13 -0.40 1.71
CA LYS A 47 2.18 1.06 1.69
C LYS A 47 3.61 1.36 1.26
N ALA A 48 3.72 1.94 0.07
CA ALA A 48 4.93 2.09 -0.71
C ALA A 48 6.06 2.70 0.12
N THR A 49 6.89 1.84 0.71
CA THR A 49 8.08 2.27 1.42
C THR A 49 9.22 1.40 0.95
N ASN A 50 9.90 1.95 -0.05
CA ASN A 50 11.27 1.70 -0.48
C ASN A 50 11.54 0.58 -1.49
N LYS A 51 12.19 1.04 -2.58
CA LYS A 51 13.00 0.32 -3.59
C LYS A 51 12.28 -0.42 -4.71
N THR A 52 11.72 0.38 -5.61
CA THR A 52 11.83 0.16 -7.07
C THR A 52 12.13 1.51 -7.70
N PRO A 53 12.85 1.61 -8.84
CA PRO A 53 13.09 2.89 -9.51
C PRO A 53 11.75 3.36 -10.06
N THR A 54 10.99 4.04 -9.19
CA THR A 54 9.57 4.25 -9.43
C THR A 54 9.53 5.44 -10.35
N TRP A 55 9.30 5.20 -11.65
CA TRP A 55 9.02 6.24 -12.64
C TRP A 55 7.90 7.22 -12.21
N GLY A 56 7.29 7.00 -11.04
CA GLY A 56 6.16 7.70 -10.47
C GLY A 56 4.87 7.02 -10.88
N LYS A 57 3.78 7.40 -10.24
CA LYS A 57 2.45 6.95 -10.65
C LYS A 57 2.01 7.80 -11.84
N ARG A 58 1.76 7.17 -12.99
CA ARG A 58 1.12 7.81 -14.14
C ARG A 58 -0.19 8.48 -13.69
N PRO A 59 -0.44 9.75 -14.02
CA PRO A 59 -1.72 10.41 -13.80
C PRO A 59 -2.89 9.64 -14.43
N ASN A 60 -4.09 9.81 -13.89
CA ASN A 60 -5.29 9.15 -14.40
C ASN A 60 -6.23 10.22 -14.99
N PRO A 61 -5.88 10.75 -16.18
CA PRO A 61 -6.59 11.86 -16.78
C PRO A 61 -8.01 11.45 -17.23
N LYS A 62 -8.86 12.44 -17.53
CA LYS A 62 -10.09 12.20 -18.30
C LYS A 62 -9.73 11.62 -19.68
N VAL A 63 -10.63 10.81 -20.25
CA VAL A 63 -10.45 10.14 -21.57
C VAL A 63 -9.99 11.11 -22.67
N SER A 64 -10.51 12.34 -22.68
CA SER A 64 -10.11 13.37 -23.66
C SER A 64 -8.64 13.80 -23.58
N ARG A 65 -7.98 13.59 -22.44
CA ARG A 65 -6.59 13.99 -22.15
C ARG A 65 -5.63 12.79 -22.13
N GLU A 66 -6.13 11.56 -22.28
CA GLU A 66 -5.29 10.35 -22.36
C GLU A 66 -4.24 10.40 -23.48
N PRO A 67 -4.55 10.87 -24.71
CA PRO A 67 -3.54 10.95 -25.77
C PRO A 67 -2.43 11.95 -25.44
N LEU A 68 -2.77 13.06 -24.77
CA LEU A 68 -1.79 14.05 -24.32
C LEU A 68 -0.91 13.50 -23.21
N MET A 69 -1.48 12.77 -22.24
CA MET A 69 -0.71 12.12 -21.18
C MET A 69 0.21 11.02 -21.72
N GLY A 70 -0.24 10.26 -22.72
CA GLY A 70 0.61 9.28 -23.40
C GLY A 70 1.80 9.94 -24.10
N LYS A 71 1.61 11.10 -24.72
CA LYS A 71 2.71 11.88 -25.30
C LYS A 71 3.70 12.38 -24.25
N ILE A 72 3.22 12.87 -23.11
CA ILE A 72 4.06 13.30 -21.99
C ILE A 72 4.86 12.11 -21.44
N GLU A 73 4.23 10.94 -21.31
CA GLU A 73 4.90 9.72 -20.89
C GLU A 73 6.03 9.31 -21.84
N ALA A 74 5.78 9.34 -23.15
CA ALA A 74 6.80 9.02 -24.15
C ALA A 74 8.00 9.96 -24.04
N LEU A 75 7.77 11.27 -23.93
CA LEU A 75 8.85 12.26 -23.75
C LEU A 75 9.63 12.05 -22.45
N LEU A 76 8.95 11.71 -21.35
CA LEU A 76 9.59 11.38 -20.09
C LEU A 76 10.44 10.10 -20.20
N ALA A 77 9.92 9.07 -20.87
CA ALA A 77 10.61 7.81 -21.08
C ALA A 77 11.86 7.98 -21.96
N ASP A 78 11.76 8.72 -23.07
CA ASP A 78 12.88 9.00 -23.98
C ASP A 78 14.04 9.72 -23.27
N ASN A 79 13.73 10.58 -22.30
CA ASN A 79 14.71 11.33 -21.53
C ASN A 79 15.10 10.64 -20.21
N ASN A 80 14.59 9.44 -19.93
CA ASN A 80 14.79 8.71 -18.68
C ASN A 80 14.40 9.53 -17.42
N LEU A 81 13.32 10.30 -17.52
CA LEU A 81 12.80 11.18 -16.47
C LEU A 81 11.56 10.60 -15.80
N PRO A 82 11.40 10.76 -14.47
CA PRO A 82 10.21 10.30 -13.75
C PRO A 82 9.03 11.29 -13.87
N TRP A 83 7.80 10.82 -13.65
CA TRP A 83 6.58 11.65 -13.57
C TRP A 83 6.65 12.78 -12.54
N VAL A 84 7.48 12.64 -11.51
CA VAL A 84 7.74 13.71 -10.53
C VAL A 84 8.31 14.96 -11.21
N TYR A 85 9.13 14.78 -12.26
CA TYR A 85 9.68 15.87 -13.04
C TYR A 85 8.57 16.66 -13.77
N ALA A 86 7.62 15.97 -14.40
CA ALA A 86 6.47 16.61 -15.05
C ALA A 86 5.59 17.37 -14.04
N ASN A 87 5.39 16.84 -12.83
CA ASN A 87 4.67 17.55 -11.77
C ASN A 87 5.42 18.82 -11.32
N GLY A 88 6.75 18.78 -11.25
CA GLY A 88 7.59 19.96 -10.96
C GLY A 88 7.42 21.06 -12.01
N ILE A 89 7.43 20.69 -13.29
CA ILE A 89 7.17 21.62 -14.40
C ILE A 89 5.76 22.23 -14.29
N ALA A 90 4.75 21.40 -14.02
CA ALA A 90 3.38 21.88 -13.86
C ALA A 90 3.25 22.88 -12.71
N LYS A 91 3.94 22.63 -11.60
CA LYS A 91 3.97 23.53 -10.45
C LYS A 91 4.68 24.84 -10.75
N GLN A 92 5.76 24.81 -11.55
CA GLN A 92 6.51 26.01 -11.89
C GLN A 92 5.76 26.90 -12.89
N ILE A 93 5.25 26.31 -13.97
CA ILE A 93 4.65 27.02 -15.11
C ILE A 93 3.18 27.34 -14.87
N PHE A 94 2.40 26.33 -14.48
CA PHE A 94 0.94 26.43 -14.36
C PHE A 94 0.45 26.64 -12.93
N LYS A 95 1.35 26.61 -11.94
CA LYS A 95 1.02 26.65 -10.50
C LYS A 95 0.05 25.53 -10.07
N VAL A 96 0.05 24.41 -10.80
CA VAL A 96 -0.75 23.22 -10.50
C VAL A 96 0.15 22.14 -9.91
N GLU A 97 -0.29 21.49 -8.83
CA GLU A 97 0.54 20.55 -8.08
C GLU A 97 0.86 19.25 -8.84
N LYS A 98 -0.05 18.80 -9.72
CA LYS A 98 0.08 17.54 -10.44
C LYS A 98 -0.48 17.68 -11.85
N VAL A 99 0.17 17.01 -12.81
CA VAL A 99 -0.36 16.84 -14.16
C VAL A 99 -1.52 15.83 -14.13
N ASP A 100 -2.70 16.20 -14.66
CA ASP A 100 -3.90 15.35 -14.83
C ASP A 100 -4.79 15.84 -16.00
#